data_AF-A0A2V8WT17-F1
#
_entry.id   AF-A0A2V8WT17-F1
#
_cell.length_a   1.000
_cell.length_b   1.000
_cell.length_c   1.000
_cell.angle_alpha   90.00
_cell.angle_beta   90.00
_cell.angle_gamma   90.00
#
_symmetry.space_group_name_H-M   'P 1'
#
loop_
_entity.id
_entity.type
_entity.pdbx_description
1 polymer ?
#
loop_
_entity_poly.entity_id
_entity_poly.type
_entity_poly.pdbx_seq_one_letter_code
_entity_poly.pdbx_strand_id
1 'polypeptide(L)'
;MPDIAPEAPAVPNSPGETKSYRNLYFLLFVCGFLLRFGFVLWKKTYVGSPNDNVPFGAEICSIADHIVRGQGFSSPFHQDTGPTAWIAPLYPYFVSLIFRIFGSYSTASAVVLLSIQCVIAGATGITIHALSRRTLGPQIGMWAAWIWALSPIFFRWAVSWIWDFAASAFLLSVVFIITLDVAEKNSRKLWLRLGALWAVIALTNPALLSIMPFTFLYAIFVNYRAVRPWFASLALAGVLFAALVSPWLIRNERVFGRPVFFRDNFWFEFHLGNYHFSNGLGYAGKHPGGNPAELRKYAEWGELRYIDYWKQDSLRFVRESPSEFRELTLHRAWWFWDGTPLHYQGREWWQPWKFWPLSVGGWLGFLFLVTRRPRGWILFAAALLVYPIPYYFVYPVAKYRHAIEPELLLLSVYFVFVLWGEIRSFAS
;
A
#
# COMPACT_ATOMS: atom_id res chain seq x y z
N MET A 1 19.53 33.57 10.15
CA MET A 1 18.34 32.73 10.36
C MET A 1 17.33 33.13 9.30
N PRO A 2 16.86 32.25 8.41
CA PRO A 2 15.71 32.59 7.58
C PRO A 2 14.45 32.43 8.43
N ASP A 3 13.72 33.53 8.59
CA ASP A 3 12.40 33.58 9.23
C ASP A 3 11.46 32.57 8.58
N ILE A 4 11.09 31.55 9.36
CA ILE A 4 9.99 30.66 9.02
C ILE A 4 8.73 31.43 9.42
N ALA A 5 7.90 31.78 8.44
CA ALA A 5 6.63 32.46 8.64
C ALA A 5 5.83 31.78 9.79
N PRO A 6 5.23 32.56 10.71
CA PRO A 6 4.45 32.02 11.82
C PRO A 6 3.34 31.12 11.27
N GLU A 7 3.22 29.92 11.86
CA GLU A 7 2.17 28.96 11.53
C GLU A 7 0.80 29.66 11.56
N ALA A 8 0.10 29.67 10.43
CA ALA A 8 -1.26 30.19 10.37
C ALA A 8 -2.14 29.43 11.39
N PRO A 9 -2.89 30.13 12.25
CA PRO A 9 -3.75 29.48 13.22
C PRO A 9 -4.78 28.61 12.50
N ALA A 10 -4.96 27.38 13.00
CA ALA A 10 -6.00 26.48 12.51
C ALA A 10 -7.36 27.15 12.73
N VAL A 11 -8.02 27.56 11.65
CA VAL A 11 -9.41 28.04 11.72
C VAL A 11 -10.26 26.89 12.25
N PRO A 12 -10.91 27.02 13.41
CA PRO A 12 -11.83 26.01 13.90
C PRO A 12 -12.99 25.91 12.90
N ASN A 13 -13.26 24.72 12.38
CA ASN A 13 -14.38 24.53 11.46
C ASN A 13 -15.67 25.01 12.14
N SER A 14 -16.38 25.93 11.49
CA SER A 14 -17.69 26.36 11.96
C SER A 14 -18.68 25.19 11.94
N PRO A 15 -19.69 25.14 12.84
CA PRO A 15 -20.70 24.07 12.83
C PRO A 15 -21.38 23.86 11.47
N GLY A 16 -21.49 24.92 10.66
CA GLY A 16 -21.99 24.90 9.28
C GLY A 16 -21.10 24.14 8.29
N GLU A 17 -19.77 24.25 8.41
CA GLU A 17 -18.82 23.51 7.56
C GLU A 17 -18.86 22.00 7.82
N THR A 18 -19.05 21.59 9.08
CA THR A 18 -19.20 20.17 9.43
C THR A 18 -20.45 19.52 8.82
N LYS A 19 -21.58 20.23 8.74
CA LYS A 19 -22.78 19.75 8.02
C LYS A 19 -22.55 19.73 6.51
N SER A 20 -21.82 20.71 5.97
CA SER A 20 -21.52 20.84 4.54
C SER A 20 -20.75 19.64 3.97
N TYR A 21 -19.74 19.13 4.69
CA TYR A 21 -18.94 18.00 4.18
C TYR A 21 -19.59 16.63 4.32
N ARG A 22 -20.62 16.47 5.16
CA ARG A 22 -21.29 15.17 5.32
C ARG A 22 -21.91 14.70 4.01
N ASN A 23 -22.58 15.62 3.29
CA ASN A 23 -23.18 15.32 2.00
C ASN A 23 -22.12 14.99 0.95
N LEU A 24 -21.02 15.76 0.93
CA LEU A 24 -19.88 15.46 0.06
C LEU A 24 -19.30 14.06 0.32
N TYR A 25 -19.06 13.70 1.57
CA TYR A 25 -18.50 12.39 1.92
C TYR A 25 -19.43 11.24 1.55
N PHE A 26 -20.73 11.42 1.78
CA PHE A 26 -21.73 10.47 1.31
C PHE A 26 -21.68 10.31 -0.21
N LEU A 27 -21.64 11.41 -0.97
CA LEU A 27 -21.58 11.38 -2.43
C LEU A 27 -20.27 10.75 -2.94
N LEU A 28 -19.11 11.13 -2.40
CA LEU A 28 -17.81 10.55 -2.76
C LEU A 28 -17.81 9.03 -2.52
N PHE A 29 -18.33 8.60 -1.38
CA PHE A 29 -18.42 7.18 -1.03
C PHE A 29 -19.35 6.42 -1.98
N VAL A 30 -20.58 6.92 -2.18
CA VAL A 30 -21.59 6.27 -3.01
C VAL A 30 -21.16 6.24 -4.47
N CYS A 31 -20.71 7.35 -5.04
CA CYS A 31 -20.21 7.38 -6.42
C CYS A 31 -18.97 6.50 -6.58
N GLY A 32 -18.01 6.59 -5.65
CA GLY A 32 -16.80 5.79 -5.68
C GLY A 32 -17.06 4.29 -5.62
N PHE A 33 -18.03 3.86 -4.81
CA PHE A 33 -18.49 2.47 -4.71
C PHE A 33 -19.27 2.04 -5.96
N LEU A 34 -20.32 2.77 -6.34
CA LEU A 34 -21.22 2.37 -7.44
C LEU A 34 -20.48 2.27 -8.77
N LEU A 35 -19.56 3.19 -9.07
CA LEU A 35 -18.80 3.15 -10.32
C LEU A 35 -17.83 1.96 -10.36
N ARG A 36 -17.13 1.68 -9.26
CA ARG A 36 -16.20 0.55 -9.17
C ARG A 36 -16.93 -0.78 -9.18
N PHE A 37 -18.00 -0.92 -8.40
CA PHE A 37 -18.77 -2.15 -8.36
C PHE A 37 -19.55 -2.36 -9.66
N GLY A 38 -20.11 -1.30 -10.26
CA GLY A 38 -20.67 -1.35 -11.61
C GLY A 38 -19.65 -1.83 -12.64
N PHE A 39 -18.37 -1.42 -12.51
CA PHE A 39 -17.29 -1.92 -13.34
C PHE A 39 -16.99 -3.41 -13.12
N VAL A 40 -17.01 -3.88 -11.86
CA VAL A 40 -16.89 -5.31 -11.51
C VAL A 40 -17.97 -6.12 -12.22
N LEU A 41 -19.22 -5.65 -12.19
CA LEU A 41 -20.34 -6.32 -12.85
C LEU A 41 -20.21 -6.28 -14.37
N TRP A 42 -19.88 -5.12 -14.94
CA TRP A 42 -19.76 -4.93 -16.39
C TRP A 42 -18.64 -5.76 -17.00
N LYS A 43 -17.46 -5.79 -16.37
CA LYS A 43 -16.31 -6.58 -16.82
C LYS A 43 -16.33 -8.02 -16.34
N LYS A 44 -17.28 -8.39 -15.48
CA LYS A 44 -17.40 -9.73 -14.88
C LYS A 44 -16.10 -10.20 -14.23
N THR A 45 -15.38 -9.29 -13.57
CA THR A 45 -14.08 -9.60 -12.93
C THR A 45 -14.19 -10.58 -11.75
N TYR A 46 -15.41 -10.86 -11.31
CA TYR A 46 -15.73 -11.86 -10.30
C TYR A 46 -15.76 -13.30 -10.86
N VAL A 47 -15.72 -13.47 -12.19
CA VAL A 47 -15.64 -14.79 -12.82
C VAL A 47 -14.16 -15.18 -12.89
N GLY A 48 -13.77 -16.18 -12.09
CA GLY A 48 -12.42 -16.74 -12.13
C GLY A 48 -12.13 -17.46 -13.45
N SER A 49 -10.84 -17.68 -13.74
CA SER A 49 -10.44 -18.51 -14.88
C SER A 49 -10.88 -19.96 -14.63
N PRO A 50 -11.75 -20.55 -15.47
CA PRO A 50 -12.30 -21.90 -15.22
C PRO A 50 -11.25 -23.01 -15.23
N ASN A 51 -10.09 -22.75 -15.86
CA ASN A 51 -9.03 -23.75 -16.08
C ASN A 51 -7.86 -23.61 -15.09
N ASP A 52 -7.93 -22.65 -14.15
CA ASP A 52 -6.86 -22.41 -13.20
C ASP A 52 -7.14 -23.14 -11.88
N ASN A 53 -6.12 -23.81 -11.34
CA ASN A 53 -6.20 -24.46 -10.02
C ASN A 53 -6.51 -23.46 -8.89
N VAL A 54 -6.23 -22.17 -9.11
CA VAL A 54 -6.54 -21.06 -8.21
C VAL A 54 -7.27 -19.99 -9.03
N PRO A 55 -8.61 -20.04 -9.12
CA PRO A 55 -9.39 -19.21 -10.05
C PRO A 55 -9.25 -17.70 -9.86
N PHE A 56 -8.93 -17.25 -8.64
CA PHE A 56 -8.68 -15.85 -8.30
C PHE A 56 -7.88 -15.70 -7.01
N GLY A 57 -7.30 -14.51 -6.78
CA GLY A 57 -6.65 -14.11 -5.54
C GLY A 57 -5.31 -14.81 -5.22
N ALA A 58 -4.85 -15.72 -6.09
CA ALA A 58 -3.54 -16.36 -6.04
C ALA A 58 -3.17 -16.84 -4.62
N GLU A 59 -2.01 -16.42 -4.10
CA GLU A 59 -1.46 -16.92 -2.83
C GLU A 59 -2.39 -16.63 -1.64
N ILE A 60 -3.05 -15.47 -1.65
CA ILE A 60 -3.97 -15.06 -0.59
C ILE A 60 -5.15 -16.02 -0.49
N CYS A 61 -5.79 -16.32 -1.61
CA CYS A 61 -6.95 -17.22 -1.64
C CYS A 61 -6.54 -18.67 -1.42
N SER A 62 -5.34 -19.08 -1.85
CA SER A 62 -4.82 -20.41 -1.53
C SER A 62 -4.67 -20.60 -0.02
N ILE A 63 -4.00 -19.66 0.66
CA ILE A 63 -3.86 -19.70 2.13
C ILE A 63 -5.23 -19.68 2.80
N ALA A 64 -6.13 -18.81 2.34
CA ALA A 64 -7.47 -18.69 2.93
C ALA A 64 -8.28 -19.99 2.83
N ASP A 65 -8.20 -20.71 1.71
CA ASP A 65 -8.86 -22.00 1.54
C ASP A 65 -8.30 -23.07 2.49
N HIS A 66 -6.98 -23.13 2.66
CA HIS A 66 -6.35 -24.05 3.62
C HIS A 66 -6.75 -23.73 5.08
N ILE A 67 -6.91 -22.45 5.44
CA ILE A 67 -7.45 -22.05 6.74
C ILE A 67 -8.88 -22.60 6.93
N VAL A 68 -9.74 -22.46 5.92
CA VAL A 68 -11.13 -22.97 5.97
C VAL A 68 -11.18 -24.49 6.10
N ARG A 69 -10.26 -25.21 5.45
CA ARG A 69 -10.13 -26.67 5.53
C ARG A 69 -9.52 -27.17 6.86
N GLY A 70 -9.17 -26.27 7.78
CA GLY A 70 -8.58 -26.63 9.07
C GLY A 70 -7.09 -26.99 9.01
N GLN A 71 -6.42 -26.71 7.89
CA GLN A 71 -4.98 -26.96 7.71
C GLN A 71 -4.10 -25.82 8.25
N GLY A 72 -4.74 -24.72 8.68
CA GLY A 72 -4.07 -23.56 9.25
C GLY A 72 -3.52 -22.61 8.18
N PHE A 73 -2.60 -21.73 8.57
CA PHE A 73 -1.97 -20.77 7.66
C PHE A 73 -0.85 -21.47 6.87
N SER A 74 -1.19 -22.08 5.74
CA SER A 74 -0.31 -22.98 4.97
C SER A 74 -0.49 -22.81 3.46
N SER A 75 0.45 -23.37 2.71
CA SER A 75 0.31 -23.68 1.27
C SER A 75 -0.10 -22.50 0.39
N PRO A 76 0.82 -21.54 0.16
CA PRO A 76 0.56 -20.33 -0.62
C PRO A 76 0.37 -20.63 -2.11
N PHE A 77 0.62 -21.84 -2.56
CA PHE A 77 0.46 -22.26 -3.95
C PHE A 77 -0.57 -23.37 -4.09
N HIS A 78 -0.82 -23.82 -5.32
CA HIS A 78 -1.90 -24.76 -5.64
C HIS A 78 -1.65 -26.22 -5.19
N GLN A 79 -0.56 -26.47 -4.49
CA GLN A 79 -0.24 -27.78 -3.93
C GLN A 79 0.04 -27.64 -2.43
N ASP A 80 -0.15 -28.72 -1.68
CA ASP A 80 0.21 -28.74 -0.26
C ASP A 80 1.73 -28.65 -0.09
N THR A 81 2.17 -27.61 0.61
CA THR A 81 3.59 -27.30 0.86
C THR A 81 3.87 -27.03 2.33
N GLY A 82 2.89 -27.28 3.20
CA GLY A 82 3.00 -27.07 4.63
C GLY A 82 2.82 -25.62 5.10
N PRO A 83 3.11 -25.34 6.38
CA PRO A 83 2.93 -24.02 6.98
C PRO A 83 3.73 -22.91 6.26
N THR A 84 3.13 -21.72 6.15
CA THR A 84 3.73 -20.60 5.40
C THR A 84 3.75 -19.28 6.17
N ALA A 85 4.70 -18.40 5.83
CA ALA A 85 4.74 -16.98 6.16
C ALA A 85 4.97 -16.13 4.89
N TRP A 86 4.63 -16.65 3.71
CA TRP A 86 4.85 -15.98 2.42
C TRP A 86 4.10 -14.64 2.30
N ILE A 87 2.91 -14.55 2.90
CA ILE A 87 2.04 -13.36 2.89
C ILE A 87 1.73 -12.93 4.33
N ALA A 88 1.56 -11.63 4.55
CA ALA A 88 1.13 -11.09 5.84
C ALA A 88 -0.30 -11.55 6.20
N PRO A 89 -0.61 -11.74 7.49
CA PRO A 89 -1.70 -12.61 7.87
C PRO A 89 -3.10 -12.01 7.79
N LEU A 90 -3.25 -10.68 7.92
CA LEU A 90 -4.56 -10.08 8.18
C LEU A 90 -5.52 -10.29 7.00
N TYR A 91 -5.05 -10.09 5.78
CA TYR A 91 -5.90 -10.19 4.59
C TYR A 91 -6.28 -11.65 4.26
N PRO A 92 -5.37 -12.66 4.29
CA PRO A 92 -5.76 -14.07 4.17
C PRO A 92 -6.76 -14.53 5.24
N TYR A 93 -6.61 -14.13 6.50
CA TYR A 93 -7.61 -14.46 7.53
C TYR A 93 -8.97 -13.80 7.23
N PHE A 94 -8.98 -12.54 6.79
CA PHE A 94 -10.20 -11.87 6.35
C PHE A 94 -10.87 -12.63 5.18
N VAL A 95 -10.10 -13.05 4.17
CA VAL A 95 -10.63 -13.83 3.04
C VAL A 95 -11.17 -15.19 3.51
N SER A 96 -10.48 -15.86 4.45
CA SER A 96 -10.93 -17.15 4.99
C SER A 96 -12.30 -17.06 5.67
N LEU A 97 -12.60 -15.94 6.33
CA LEU A 97 -13.92 -15.70 6.92
C LEU A 97 -15.00 -15.62 5.83
N ILE A 98 -14.71 -14.95 4.71
CA ILE A 98 -15.65 -14.86 3.58
C ILE A 98 -15.83 -16.23 2.92
N PHE A 99 -14.75 -16.98 2.71
CA PHE A 99 -14.79 -18.34 2.16
C PHE A 99 -15.62 -19.29 3.05
N ARG A 100 -15.51 -19.17 4.37
CA ARG A 100 -16.31 -19.97 5.30
C ARG A 100 -17.82 -19.73 5.18
N ILE A 101 -18.24 -18.52 4.84
CA ILE A 101 -19.66 -18.13 4.75
C ILE A 101 -20.23 -18.38 3.35
N PHE A 102 -19.49 -18.02 2.30
CA PHE A 102 -19.97 -18.01 0.92
C PHE A 102 -19.40 -19.15 0.06
N GLY A 103 -18.54 -19.99 0.62
CA GLY A 103 -17.84 -21.08 -0.07
C GLY A 103 -16.50 -20.64 -0.67
N SER A 104 -15.47 -21.47 -0.52
CA SER A 104 -14.15 -21.26 -1.14
C SER A 104 -14.27 -21.21 -2.65
N TYR A 105 -13.61 -20.23 -3.27
CA TYR A 105 -13.58 -20.02 -4.73
C TYR A 105 -14.95 -19.89 -5.41
N SER A 106 -16.02 -19.63 -4.66
CA SER A 106 -17.35 -19.44 -5.23
C SER A 106 -17.49 -18.06 -5.87
N THR A 107 -18.35 -17.94 -6.87
CA THR A 107 -18.75 -16.64 -7.45
C THR A 107 -19.25 -15.67 -6.38
N ALA A 108 -19.99 -16.16 -5.39
CA ALA A 108 -20.49 -15.35 -4.28
C ALA A 108 -19.34 -14.76 -3.44
N SER A 109 -18.33 -15.57 -3.10
CA SER A 109 -17.17 -15.10 -2.36
C SER A 109 -16.38 -14.04 -3.13
N ALA A 110 -16.19 -14.23 -4.45
CA ALA A 110 -15.52 -13.25 -5.31
C ALA A 110 -16.28 -11.92 -5.36
N VAL A 111 -17.61 -11.96 -5.55
CA VAL A 111 -18.46 -10.77 -5.56
C VAL A 111 -18.38 -10.03 -4.23
N VAL A 112 -18.47 -10.73 -3.09
CA VAL A 112 -18.38 -10.11 -1.76
C VAL A 112 -17.00 -9.48 -1.52
N LEU A 113 -15.92 -10.18 -1.84
CA LEU A 113 -14.55 -9.66 -1.68
C LEU A 113 -14.33 -8.41 -2.53
N LEU A 114 -14.70 -8.45 -3.81
CA LEU A 114 -14.61 -7.29 -4.71
C LEU A 114 -15.50 -6.14 -4.26
N SER A 115 -16.70 -6.43 -3.73
CA SER A 115 -17.59 -5.40 -3.16
C SER A 115 -16.93 -4.68 -1.98
N ILE A 116 -16.33 -5.43 -1.06
CA ILE A 116 -15.65 -4.86 0.12
C ILE A 116 -14.43 -4.02 -0.33
N GLN A 117 -13.66 -4.48 -1.30
CA GLN A 117 -12.57 -3.68 -1.88
C GLN A 117 -13.09 -2.38 -2.51
N CYS A 118 -14.21 -2.42 -3.23
CA CYS A 118 -14.84 -1.23 -3.79
C CYS A 118 -15.32 -0.25 -2.69
N VAL A 119 -15.86 -0.77 -1.58
CA VAL A 119 -16.25 0.04 -0.40
C VAL A 119 -15.02 0.76 0.18
N ILE A 120 -13.92 0.03 0.41
CA ILE A 120 -12.68 0.61 0.96
C ILE A 120 -12.08 1.64 0.00
N ALA A 121 -12.05 1.33 -1.29
CA ALA A 121 -11.56 2.25 -2.32
C ALA A 121 -12.43 3.52 -2.43
N GLY A 122 -13.76 3.40 -2.30
CA GLY A 122 -14.67 4.53 -2.22
C GLY A 122 -14.43 5.39 -0.97
N ALA A 123 -14.23 4.75 0.19
CA ALA A 123 -13.91 5.43 1.44
C ALA A 123 -12.56 6.17 1.40
N THR A 124 -11.62 5.72 0.57
CA THR A 124 -10.33 6.41 0.36
C THR A 124 -10.53 7.82 -0.22
N GLY A 125 -11.59 8.08 -0.99
CA GLY A 125 -11.94 9.44 -1.43
C GLY A 125 -12.23 10.39 -0.25
N ILE A 126 -12.84 9.88 0.82
CA ILE A 126 -13.09 10.65 2.05
C ILE A 126 -11.77 11.01 2.73
N THR A 127 -10.85 10.04 2.85
CA THR A 127 -9.56 10.28 3.52
C THR A 127 -8.66 11.21 2.72
N ILE A 128 -8.69 11.15 1.38
CA ILE A 128 -8.00 12.11 0.51
C ILE A 128 -8.41 13.55 0.84
N HIS A 129 -9.72 13.84 0.85
CA HIS A 129 -10.20 15.19 1.17
C HIS A 129 -9.94 15.58 2.63
N ALA A 130 -10.10 14.65 3.57
CA ALA A 130 -9.86 14.87 5.00
C ALA A 130 -8.38 15.10 5.33
N LEU A 131 -7.46 14.48 4.59
CA LEU A 131 -6.03 14.72 4.71
C LEU A 131 -5.65 16.07 4.09
N SER A 132 -6.12 16.35 2.87
CA SER A 132 -5.79 17.59 2.15
C SER A 132 -6.24 18.84 2.89
N ARG A 133 -7.46 18.87 3.44
CA ARG A 133 -7.97 20.06 4.16
C ARG A 133 -7.05 20.52 5.31
N ARG A 134 -6.27 19.60 5.87
CA ARG A 134 -5.36 19.85 7.00
C ARG A 134 -3.92 20.14 6.57
N THR A 135 -3.62 19.96 5.29
CA THR A 135 -2.26 19.97 4.76
C THR A 135 -2.15 20.93 3.58
N LEU A 136 -2.76 20.59 2.44
CA LEU A 136 -2.61 21.28 1.16
C LEU A 136 -3.76 22.26 0.86
N GLY A 137 -4.91 22.10 1.52
CA GLY A 137 -6.10 22.93 1.39
C GLY A 137 -7.37 22.15 0.99
N PRO A 138 -8.57 22.69 1.31
CA PRO A 138 -9.84 21.99 1.08
C PRO A 138 -10.19 21.84 -0.41
N GLN A 139 -9.91 22.86 -1.24
CA GLN A 139 -10.21 22.80 -2.68
C GLN A 139 -9.38 21.73 -3.40
N ILE A 140 -8.08 21.64 -3.11
CA ILE A 140 -7.20 20.60 -3.63
C ILE A 140 -7.73 19.21 -3.25
N GLY A 141 -8.16 19.05 -2.00
CA GLY A 141 -8.72 17.78 -1.51
C GLY A 141 -10.04 17.41 -2.17
N MET A 142 -10.89 18.39 -2.44
CA MET A 142 -12.16 18.20 -3.15
C MET A 142 -11.91 17.65 -4.56
N TRP A 143 -11.04 18.32 -5.33
CA TRP A 143 -10.69 17.88 -6.69
C TRP A 143 -10.01 16.53 -6.70
N ALA A 144 -9.01 16.32 -5.84
CA ALA A 144 -8.33 15.03 -5.73
C ALA A 144 -9.30 13.89 -5.36
N ALA A 145 -10.21 14.12 -4.41
CA ALA A 145 -11.19 13.11 -4.02
C ALA A 145 -12.17 12.76 -5.13
N TRP A 146 -12.64 13.75 -5.90
CA TRP A 146 -13.50 13.49 -7.06
C TRP A 146 -12.76 12.80 -8.21
N ILE A 147 -11.52 13.20 -8.49
CA ILE A 147 -10.67 12.52 -9.48
C ILE A 147 -10.48 11.05 -9.07
N TRP A 148 -10.18 10.79 -7.79
CA TRP A 148 -10.07 9.43 -7.26
C TRP A 148 -11.38 8.65 -7.41
N ALA A 149 -12.51 9.25 -7.02
CA ALA A 149 -13.80 8.57 -7.03
C ALA A 149 -14.28 8.23 -8.45
N LEU A 150 -14.09 9.14 -9.42
CA LEU A 150 -14.66 9.06 -10.76
C LEU A 150 -13.71 8.48 -11.81
N SER A 151 -12.40 8.65 -11.67
CA SER A 151 -11.46 8.28 -12.73
C SER A 151 -11.21 6.77 -12.76
N PRO A 152 -11.47 6.10 -13.89
CA PRO A 152 -11.23 4.66 -14.03
C PRO A 152 -9.79 4.26 -13.73
N ILE A 153 -8.82 5.18 -13.84
CA ILE A 153 -7.41 4.94 -13.51
C ILE A 153 -7.18 4.57 -12.03
N PHE A 154 -8.12 4.81 -11.13
CA PHE A 154 -7.99 4.37 -9.73
C PHE A 154 -8.87 3.16 -9.40
N PHE A 155 -9.41 2.49 -10.42
CA PHE A 155 -10.36 1.38 -10.22
C PHE A 155 -9.65 0.02 -10.28
N ARG A 156 -8.68 -0.15 -11.18
CA ARG A 156 -8.05 -1.45 -11.55
C ARG A 156 -7.88 -2.39 -10.36
N TRP A 157 -7.10 -2.00 -9.38
CA TRP A 157 -6.73 -2.91 -8.30
C TRP A 157 -7.90 -3.30 -7.40
N ALA A 158 -8.83 -2.37 -7.14
CA ALA A 158 -10.02 -2.66 -6.35
C ALA A 158 -11.05 -3.53 -7.08
N VAL A 159 -11.06 -3.50 -8.42
CA VAL A 159 -12.10 -4.18 -9.23
C VAL A 159 -11.62 -5.47 -9.89
N SER A 160 -10.32 -5.68 -10.09
CA SER A 160 -9.81 -6.81 -10.88
C SER A 160 -8.85 -7.73 -10.14
N TRP A 161 -8.42 -7.40 -8.92
CA TRP A 161 -7.43 -8.19 -8.20
C TRP A 161 -7.79 -8.29 -6.71
N ILE A 162 -8.12 -9.49 -6.23
CA ILE A 162 -8.49 -9.73 -4.82
C ILE A 162 -7.21 -9.75 -3.97
N TRP A 163 -6.93 -8.63 -3.30
CA TRP A 163 -5.69 -8.44 -2.53
C TRP A 163 -5.77 -7.25 -1.56
N ASP A 164 -4.73 -7.02 -0.78
CA ASP A 164 -4.69 -5.93 0.21
C ASP A 164 -4.55 -4.51 -0.37
N PHE A 165 -4.39 -4.32 -1.68
CA PHE A 165 -4.00 -3.01 -2.26
C PHE A 165 -4.93 -1.86 -1.92
N ALA A 166 -6.25 -2.06 -2.02
CA ALA A 166 -7.24 -1.04 -1.67
C ALA A 166 -7.17 -0.70 -0.17
N ALA A 167 -6.98 -1.72 0.68
CA ALA A 167 -6.81 -1.53 2.12
C ALA A 167 -5.49 -0.80 2.44
N SER A 168 -4.40 -1.13 1.76
CA SER A 168 -3.10 -0.48 1.92
C SER A 168 -3.16 1.03 1.62
N ALA A 169 -3.77 1.43 0.51
CA ALA A 169 -3.96 2.84 0.15
C ALA A 169 -4.83 3.58 1.18
N PHE A 170 -5.95 2.97 1.59
CA PHE A 170 -6.84 3.53 2.59
C PHE A 170 -6.14 3.70 3.95
N LEU A 171 -5.49 2.65 4.46
CA LEU A 171 -4.84 2.64 5.76
C LEU A 171 -3.67 3.63 5.83
N LEU A 172 -2.91 3.80 4.74
CA LEU A 172 -1.85 4.81 4.67
C LEU A 172 -2.41 6.22 4.81
N SER A 173 -3.48 6.52 4.07
CA SER A 173 -4.16 7.82 4.15
C SER A 173 -4.74 8.07 5.56
N VAL A 174 -5.34 7.05 6.19
CA VAL A 174 -5.84 7.13 7.57
C VAL A 174 -4.69 7.34 8.58
N VAL A 175 -3.57 6.63 8.45
CA VAL A 175 -2.46 6.79 9.40
C VAL A 175 -1.84 8.17 9.32
N PHE A 176 -1.83 8.81 8.15
CA PHE A 176 -1.43 10.22 8.03
C PHE A 176 -2.38 11.15 8.78
N ILE A 177 -3.70 10.97 8.64
CA ILE A 177 -4.70 11.75 9.38
C ILE A 177 -4.54 11.58 10.90
N ILE A 178 -4.38 10.33 11.37
CA ILE A 178 -4.19 10.06 12.80
C ILE A 178 -2.86 10.62 13.30
N THR A 179 -1.81 10.60 12.48
CA THR A 179 -0.51 11.20 12.80
C THR A 179 -0.65 12.72 13.00
N LEU A 180 -1.41 13.40 12.13
CA LEU A 180 -1.72 14.82 12.30
C LEU A 180 -2.54 15.07 13.59
N ASP A 181 -3.50 14.20 13.93
CA ASP A 181 -4.25 14.31 15.18
C ASP A 181 -3.36 14.18 16.42
N VAL A 182 -2.42 13.22 16.41
CA VAL A 182 -1.42 13.05 17.48
C VAL A 182 -0.56 14.29 17.61
N ALA A 183 -0.05 14.83 16.50
CA ALA A 183 0.76 16.03 16.48
C ALA A 183 0.01 17.26 17.03
N GLU A 184 -1.27 17.40 16.72
CA GLU A 184 -2.10 18.55 17.13
C GLU A 184 -2.57 18.48 18.58
N LYS A 185 -3.12 17.32 18.99
CA LYS A 185 -3.87 17.17 20.24
C LYS A 185 -3.08 16.45 21.33
N ASN A 186 -2.05 15.69 20.97
CA ASN A 186 -1.14 15.00 21.88
C ASN A 186 -1.80 14.20 23.02
N SER A 187 -2.91 13.50 22.75
CA SER A 187 -3.57 12.69 23.78
C SER A 187 -3.07 11.24 23.78
N ARG A 188 -2.96 10.62 24.96
CA ARG A 188 -2.59 9.19 25.11
C ARG A 188 -3.44 8.28 24.20
N LYS A 189 -4.75 8.55 24.11
CA LYS A 189 -5.68 7.80 23.25
C LYS A 189 -5.29 7.84 21.77
N LEU A 190 -4.80 8.99 21.28
CA LEU A 190 -4.37 9.13 19.88
C LEU A 190 -3.06 8.39 19.62
N TRP A 191 -2.10 8.46 20.54
CA TRP A 191 -0.87 7.66 20.44
C TRP A 191 -1.17 6.16 20.41
N LEU A 192 -2.06 5.68 21.29
CA LEU A 192 -2.52 4.28 21.30
C LEU A 192 -3.18 3.90 19.96
N ARG A 193 -4.03 4.77 19.41
CA ARG A 193 -4.64 4.56 18.08
C ARG A 193 -3.59 4.49 16.97
N LEU A 194 -2.55 5.32 17.03
CA LEU A 194 -1.45 5.31 16.06
C LEU A 194 -0.68 3.98 16.13
N GLY A 195 -0.32 3.52 17.33
CA GLY A 195 0.35 2.23 17.52
C GLY A 195 -0.51 1.04 17.07
N ALA A 196 -1.79 1.02 17.43
CA ALA A 196 -2.73 -0.01 17.00
C ALA A 196 -2.94 -0.03 15.47
N LEU A 197 -3.07 1.15 14.86
CA LEU A 197 -3.22 1.27 13.41
C LEU A 197 -1.97 0.79 12.67
N TRP A 198 -0.77 1.10 13.18
CA TRP A 198 0.46 0.56 12.62
C TRP A 198 0.56 -0.96 12.75
N ALA A 199 0.03 -1.57 13.81
CA ALA A 199 -0.02 -3.02 13.93
C ALA A 199 -0.95 -3.64 12.86
N VAL A 200 -2.11 -3.02 12.61
CA VAL A 200 -3.02 -3.42 11.52
C VAL A 200 -2.33 -3.29 10.17
N ILE A 201 -1.64 -2.17 9.91
CA ILE A 201 -0.88 -1.96 8.66
C ILE A 201 0.21 -3.02 8.52
N ALA A 202 0.98 -3.31 9.57
CA ALA A 202 2.05 -4.29 9.55
C ALA A 202 1.56 -5.70 9.22
N LEU A 203 0.40 -6.09 9.77
CA LEU A 203 -0.22 -7.39 9.52
C LEU A 203 -0.97 -7.45 8.18
N THR A 204 -1.22 -6.30 7.54
CA THR A 204 -1.85 -6.20 6.21
C THR A 204 -0.80 -6.18 5.10
N ASN A 205 0.12 -5.22 5.16
CA ASN A 205 1.17 -4.99 4.18
C ASN A 205 2.44 -4.45 4.86
N PRO A 206 3.43 -5.31 5.13
CA PRO A 206 4.66 -4.94 5.82
C PRO A 206 5.51 -3.93 5.06
N ALA A 207 5.34 -3.75 3.74
CA ALA A 207 6.12 -2.78 2.97
C ALA A 207 5.87 -1.34 3.43
N LEU A 208 4.67 -1.05 3.95
CA LEU A 208 4.31 0.26 4.50
C LEU A 208 5.05 0.59 5.80
N LEU A 209 5.65 -0.38 6.49
CA LEU A 209 6.47 -0.13 7.68
C LEU A 209 7.68 0.77 7.38
N SER A 210 8.11 0.86 6.12
CA SER A 210 9.13 1.82 5.67
C SER A 210 8.75 3.28 5.99
N ILE A 211 7.45 3.60 6.04
CA ILE A 211 6.92 4.94 6.33
C ILE A 211 6.72 5.15 7.85
N MET A 212 6.62 4.08 8.63
CA MET A 212 6.30 4.14 10.07
C MET A 212 7.20 5.10 10.86
N PRO A 213 8.54 5.07 10.74
CA PRO A 213 9.40 5.97 11.49
C PRO A 213 9.06 7.45 11.26
N PHE A 214 8.70 7.83 10.04
CA PHE A 214 8.40 9.22 9.67
C PHE A 214 7.11 9.73 10.30
N THR A 215 6.12 8.86 10.52
CA THR A 215 4.90 9.24 11.25
C THR A 215 5.18 9.55 12.72
N PHE A 216 5.92 8.68 13.39
CA PHE A 216 6.31 8.89 14.79
C PHE A 216 7.26 10.07 14.94
N LEU A 217 8.28 10.20 14.08
CA LEU A 217 9.21 11.32 14.09
C LEU A 217 8.50 12.66 13.88
N TYR A 218 7.53 12.74 12.96
CA TYR A 218 6.73 13.95 12.78
C TYR A 218 5.94 14.31 14.03
N ALA A 219 5.22 13.33 14.61
CA ALA A 219 4.44 13.54 15.83
C ALA A 219 5.33 13.94 17.03
N ILE A 220 6.51 13.31 17.18
CA ILE A 220 7.50 13.65 18.20
C ILE A 220 8.03 15.05 17.97
N PHE A 221 8.44 15.38 16.74
CA PHE A 221 9.00 16.70 16.40
C PHE A 221 8.05 17.84 16.75
N VAL A 222 6.78 17.73 16.35
CA VAL A 222 5.77 18.76 16.65
C VAL A 222 5.53 18.90 18.16
N ASN A 223 5.39 17.77 18.88
CA ASN A 223 5.15 17.80 20.31
C ASN A 223 6.37 18.24 21.13
N TYR A 224 7.57 17.89 20.69
CA TYR A 224 8.82 18.33 21.28
C TYR A 224 9.00 19.85 21.12
N ARG A 225 8.78 20.38 19.92
CA ARG A 225 8.82 21.84 19.66
C ARG A 225 7.81 22.62 20.50
N ALA A 226 6.64 22.03 20.74
CA ALA A 226 5.60 22.60 21.58
C ALA A 226 5.79 22.34 23.09
N VAL A 227 6.90 21.71 23.50
CA VAL A 227 7.23 21.37 24.90
C VAL A 227 6.13 20.54 25.58
N ARG A 228 5.43 19.68 24.82
CA ARG A 228 4.36 18.83 25.33
C ARG A 228 4.91 17.45 25.72
N PRO A 229 4.44 16.82 26.80
CA PRO A 229 4.89 15.48 27.16
C PRO A 229 4.39 14.45 26.14
N TRP A 230 5.30 13.74 25.48
CA TRP A 230 4.97 12.75 24.44
C TRP A 230 5.53 11.35 24.74
N PHE A 231 6.65 11.26 25.47
CA PHE A 231 7.42 10.03 25.63
C PHE A 231 6.62 8.86 26.22
N ALA A 232 5.92 9.09 27.34
CA ALA A 232 5.12 8.03 27.97
C ALA A 232 4.00 7.50 27.06
N SER A 233 3.36 8.39 26.29
CA SER A 233 2.31 8.01 25.33
C SER A 233 2.89 7.23 24.14
N LEU A 234 4.05 7.65 23.63
CA LEU A 234 4.80 6.93 22.60
C LEU A 234 5.21 5.53 23.08
N ALA A 235 5.79 5.42 24.28
CA ALA A 235 6.20 4.15 24.85
C ALA A 235 5.01 3.18 24.96
N LEU A 236 3.87 3.67 25.45
CA LEU A 236 2.64 2.87 25.53
C LEU A 236 2.11 2.46 24.14
N ALA A 237 2.19 3.35 23.15
CA ALA A 237 1.85 3.01 21.76
C ALA A 237 2.76 1.93 21.18
N GLY A 238 4.06 1.97 21.48
CA GLY A 238 5.04 0.96 21.10
C GLY A 238 4.77 -0.40 21.76
N VAL A 239 4.43 -0.41 23.05
CA VAL A 239 4.02 -1.62 23.77
C VAL A 239 2.75 -2.22 23.17
N LEU A 240 1.74 -1.39 22.88
CA LEU A 240 0.51 -1.87 22.25
C LEU A 240 0.76 -2.41 20.83
N PHE A 241 1.58 -1.71 20.03
CA PHE A 241 1.99 -2.21 18.71
C PHE A 241 2.65 -3.58 18.83
N ALA A 242 3.66 -3.72 19.69
CA ALA A 242 4.38 -4.98 19.92
C ALA A 242 3.43 -6.09 20.38
N ALA A 243 2.53 -5.80 21.33
CA ALA A 243 1.55 -6.74 21.83
C ALA A 243 0.62 -7.25 20.72
N LEU A 244 0.14 -6.37 19.83
CA LEU A 244 -0.78 -6.74 18.74
C LEU A 244 -0.11 -7.54 17.63
N VAL A 245 1.16 -7.28 17.31
CA VAL A 245 1.90 -8.06 16.28
C VAL A 245 2.49 -9.36 16.83
N SER A 246 2.73 -9.43 18.15
CA SER A 246 3.39 -10.57 18.79
C SER A 246 2.77 -11.94 18.54
N PRO A 247 1.43 -12.14 18.46
CA PRO A 247 0.87 -13.47 18.22
C PRO A 247 1.32 -14.06 16.89
N TRP A 248 1.43 -13.21 15.86
CA TRP A 248 1.93 -13.63 14.54
C TRP A 248 3.42 -13.96 14.58
N LEU A 249 4.23 -13.10 15.21
CA LEU A 249 5.67 -13.31 15.35
C LEU A 249 5.99 -14.59 16.13
N ILE A 250 5.28 -14.82 17.24
CA ILE A 250 5.41 -16.03 18.07
C ILE A 250 4.98 -17.27 17.28
N ARG A 251 3.88 -17.21 16.53
CA ARG A 251 3.47 -18.31 15.64
C ARG A 251 4.57 -18.63 14.65
N ASN A 252 5.12 -17.63 13.99
CA ASN A 252 6.14 -17.80 12.98
C ASN A 252 7.40 -18.44 13.57
N GLU A 253 7.88 -17.94 14.71
CA GLU A 253 9.03 -18.52 15.40
C GLU A 253 8.79 -19.99 15.78
N ARG A 254 7.62 -20.33 16.33
CA ARG A 254 7.27 -21.71 16.71
C ARG A 254 7.16 -22.65 15.51
N VAL A 255 6.59 -22.19 14.41
CA VAL A 255 6.38 -22.98 13.19
C VAL A 255 7.69 -23.22 12.43
N PHE A 256 8.53 -22.19 12.36
CA PHE A 256 9.75 -22.21 11.55
C PHE A 256 11.02 -22.53 12.35
N GLY A 257 10.92 -22.64 13.67
CA GLY A 257 12.06 -22.88 14.56
C GLY A 257 13.07 -21.73 14.59
N ARG A 258 12.73 -20.57 14.02
CA ARG A 258 13.56 -19.36 13.99
C ARG A 258 12.69 -18.12 13.79
N PRO A 259 13.15 -16.93 14.21
CA PRO A 259 12.39 -15.70 14.01
C PRO A 259 12.11 -15.42 12.52
N VAL A 260 10.83 -15.38 12.18
CA VAL A 260 10.31 -14.88 10.90
C VAL A 260 9.32 -13.77 11.24
N PHE A 261 9.55 -12.57 10.68
CA PHE A 261 8.77 -11.38 11.04
C PHE A 261 7.37 -11.40 10.42
N PHE A 262 6.99 -10.40 9.63
CA PHE A 262 5.64 -10.32 9.10
C PHE A 262 5.42 -11.24 7.89
N ARG A 263 6.44 -11.34 7.03
CA ARG A 263 6.53 -12.28 5.91
C ARG A 263 8.00 -12.51 5.54
N ASP A 264 8.33 -13.62 4.89
CA ASP A 264 9.72 -14.00 4.57
C ASP A 264 10.08 -13.94 3.07
N ASN A 265 9.10 -13.75 2.19
CA ASN A 265 9.26 -13.83 0.74
C ASN A 265 10.19 -12.77 0.11
N PHE A 266 10.70 -11.80 0.89
CA PHE A 266 11.54 -10.71 0.39
C PHE A 266 12.72 -11.19 -0.47
N TRP A 267 13.47 -12.20 -0.01
CA TRP A 267 14.65 -12.68 -0.74
C TRP A 267 14.30 -13.41 -2.03
N PHE A 268 13.12 -14.02 -2.09
CA PHE A 268 12.61 -14.59 -3.31
C PHE A 268 12.18 -13.51 -4.31
N GLU A 269 11.44 -12.49 -3.84
CA GLU A 269 11.10 -11.32 -4.66
C GLU A 269 12.37 -10.60 -5.18
N PHE A 270 13.41 -10.52 -4.35
CA PHE A 270 14.71 -10.01 -4.72
C PHE A 270 15.35 -10.86 -5.82
N HIS A 271 15.32 -12.20 -5.69
CA HIS A 271 15.80 -13.08 -6.74
C HIS A 271 15.08 -12.87 -8.06
N LEU A 272 13.75 -12.71 -8.07
CA LEU A 272 12.98 -12.54 -9.32
C LEU A 272 13.38 -11.31 -10.14
N GLY A 273 14.01 -10.31 -9.52
CA GLY A 273 14.57 -9.15 -10.21
C GLY A 273 16.09 -9.21 -10.43
N ASN A 274 16.83 -10.08 -9.73
CA ASN A 274 18.29 -10.01 -9.63
C ASN A 274 18.96 -11.36 -9.92
N TYR A 275 19.23 -11.59 -11.21
CA TYR A 275 20.00 -12.69 -11.76
C TYR A 275 20.51 -12.30 -13.15
N HIS A 276 21.48 -13.03 -13.70
CA HIS A 276 22.00 -12.77 -15.05
C HIS A 276 20.90 -12.81 -16.10
N PHE A 277 20.89 -11.80 -16.98
CA PHE A 277 19.87 -11.65 -18.04
C PHE A 277 18.45 -11.42 -17.49
N SER A 278 18.33 -10.96 -16.24
CA SER A 278 17.05 -10.52 -15.69
C SER A 278 16.46 -9.39 -16.52
N ASN A 279 15.16 -9.48 -16.80
CA ASN A 279 14.41 -8.36 -17.38
C ASN A 279 14.07 -7.27 -16.36
N GLY A 280 14.44 -7.46 -15.08
CA GLY A 280 14.18 -6.53 -13.96
C GLY A 280 12.70 -6.33 -13.61
N LEU A 281 11.78 -7.10 -14.18
CA LEU A 281 10.32 -6.95 -14.02
C LEU A 281 9.65 -8.13 -13.30
N GLY A 282 10.44 -9.05 -12.73
CA GLY A 282 9.93 -10.21 -11.99
C GLY A 282 9.35 -11.26 -12.91
N TYR A 283 10.22 -12.03 -13.58
CA TYR A 283 9.80 -13.00 -14.59
C TYR A 283 8.91 -14.10 -14.00
N ALA A 284 7.65 -14.16 -14.44
CA ALA A 284 6.64 -15.08 -13.90
C ALA A 284 7.02 -16.57 -14.09
N GLY A 285 7.81 -16.90 -15.11
CA GLY A 285 8.30 -18.26 -15.33
C GLY A 285 9.37 -18.71 -14.33
N LYS A 286 9.80 -17.86 -13.38
CA LYS A 286 10.59 -18.25 -12.21
C LYS A 286 9.76 -18.32 -10.92
N HIS A 287 8.46 -18.05 -10.99
CA HIS A 287 7.58 -18.04 -9.84
C HIS A 287 6.98 -19.44 -9.57
N PRO A 288 6.94 -19.96 -8.34
CA PRO A 288 6.31 -21.26 -8.03
C PRO A 288 4.85 -21.35 -8.50
N GLY A 289 4.12 -20.24 -8.46
CA GLY A 289 2.76 -20.15 -9.03
C GLY A 289 2.66 -20.40 -10.54
N GLY A 290 3.73 -20.22 -11.31
CA GLY A 290 3.74 -20.38 -12.77
C GLY A 290 4.77 -21.37 -13.32
N ASN A 291 5.67 -21.91 -12.49
CA ASN A 291 6.72 -22.85 -12.88
C ASN A 291 6.66 -24.12 -12.00
N PRO A 292 6.24 -25.27 -12.59
CA PRO A 292 6.15 -26.53 -11.86
C PRO A 292 7.47 -27.03 -11.27
N ALA A 293 8.62 -26.73 -11.89
CA ALA A 293 9.91 -27.14 -11.35
C ALA A 293 10.29 -26.35 -10.10
N GLU A 294 10.02 -25.04 -10.08
CA GLU A 294 10.21 -24.21 -8.89
C GLU A 294 9.23 -24.59 -7.77
N LEU A 295 7.99 -24.92 -8.13
CA LEU A 295 7.02 -25.41 -7.17
C LEU A 295 7.42 -26.75 -6.55
N ARG A 296 7.98 -27.69 -7.34
CA ARG A 296 8.53 -28.95 -6.79
C ARG A 296 9.68 -28.69 -5.83
N LYS A 297 10.64 -27.83 -6.20
CA LYS A 297 11.73 -27.44 -5.28
C LYS A 297 11.19 -26.83 -3.99
N TYR A 298 10.18 -25.97 -4.08
CA TYR A 298 9.56 -25.35 -2.93
C TYR A 298 8.93 -26.39 -1.99
N ALA A 299 8.15 -27.34 -2.52
CA ALA A 299 7.58 -28.44 -1.73
C ALA A 299 8.66 -29.31 -1.08
N GLU A 300 9.67 -29.71 -1.84
CA GLU A 300 10.72 -30.63 -1.36
C GLU A 300 11.62 -29.98 -0.30
N TRP A 301 11.94 -28.70 -0.46
CA TRP A 301 12.90 -28.01 0.40
C TRP A 301 12.23 -27.37 1.61
N GLY A 302 10.94 -27.05 1.51
CA GLY A 302 10.23 -26.19 2.43
C GLY A 302 10.59 -24.71 2.24
N GLU A 303 9.69 -23.85 2.71
CA GLU A 303 9.74 -22.39 2.49
C GLU A 303 11.05 -21.75 2.95
N LEU A 304 11.49 -22.00 4.19
CA LEU A 304 12.70 -21.36 4.74
C LEU A 304 13.96 -21.69 3.96
N ARG A 305 14.14 -22.96 3.58
CA ARG A 305 15.33 -23.41 2.83
C ARG A 305 15.28 -22.86 1.41
N TYR A 306 14.10 -22.81 0.81
CA TYR A 306 13.90 -22.20 -0.50
C TYR A 306 14.24 -20.71 -0.50
N ILE A 307 13.75 -19.95 0.49
CA ILE A 307 14.08 -18.54 0.68
C ILE A 307 15.58 -18.33 0.97
N ASP A 308 16.19 -19.15 1.82
CA ASP A 308 17.62 -19.04 2.15
C ASP A 308 18.51 -19.33 0.94
N TYR A 309 18.13 -20.29 0.11
CA TYR A 309 18.83 -20.57 -1.14
C TYR A 309 18.82 -19.34 -2.06
N TRP A 310 17.64 -18.76 -2.30
CA TRP A 310 17.53 -17.57 -3.16
C TRP A 310 18.21 -16.33 -2.58
N LYS A 311 18.21 -16.19 -1.25
CA LYS A 311 19.03 -15.18 -0.58
C LYS A 311 20.51 -15.34 -0.92
N GLN A 312 21.06 -16.55 -0.77
CA GLN A 312 22.47 -16.81 -1.03
C GLN A 312 22.80 -16.60 -2.52
N ASP A 313 21.94 -17.09 -3.40
CA ASP A 313 22.11 -16.97 -4.85
C ASP A 313 22.09 -15.50 -5.32
N SER A 314 21.10 -14.74 -4.86
CA SER A 314 21.04 -13.32 -5.19
C SER A 314 22.18 -12.50 -4.59
N LEU A 315 22.63 -12.82 -3.38
CA LEU A 315 23.81 -12.17 -2.81
C LEU A 315 25.09 -12.52 -3.58
N ARG A 316 25.19 -13.72 -4.12
CA ARG A 316 26.27 -14.11 -5.03
C ARG A 316 26.22 -13.29 -6.33
N PHE A 317 25.06 -13.19 -6.97
CA PHE A 317 24.87 -12.33 -8.15
C PHE A 317 25.31 -10.87 -7.90
N VAL A 318 24.91 -10.27 -6.78
CA VAL A 318 25.31 -8.89 -6.44
C VAL A 318 26.83 -8.73 -6.30
N ARG A 319 27.51 -9.75 -5.76
CA ARG A 319 28.98 -9.73 -5.59
C ARG A 319 29.72 -9.98 -6.89
N GLU A 320 29.24 -10.91 -7.71
CA GLU A 320 29.88 -11.33 -8.95
C GLU A 320 29.57 -10.37 -10.12
N SER A 321 28.45 -9.64 -10.06
CA SER A 321 28.01 -8.72 -11.12
C SER A 321 27.42 -7.41 -10.57
N PRO A 322 28.22 -6.60 -9.86
CA PRO A 322 27.75 -5.36 -9.25
C PRO A 322 27.31 -4.30 -10.28
N SER A 323 27.90 -4.30 -11.49
CA SER A 323 27.50 -3.41 -12.59
C SER A 323 26.10 -3.73 -13.10
N GLU A 324 25.82 -5.02 -13.37
CA GLU A 324 24.50 -5.49 -13.82
C GLU A 324 23.44 -5.21 -12.75
N PHE A 325 23.74 -5.47 -11.47
CA PHE A 325 22.84 -5.13 -10.37
C PHE A 325 22.53 -3.63 -10.27
N ARG A 326 23.55 -2.77 -10.46
CA ARG A 326 23.37 -1.31 -10.45
C ARG A 326 22.49 -0.87 -11.61
N GLU A 327 22.74 -1.37 -12.82
CA GLU A 327 21.96 -1.05 -14.02
C GLU A 327 20.50 -1.47 -13.85
N LEU A 328 20.26 -2.71 -13.41
CA LEU A 328 18.91 -3.19 -13.10
C LEU A 328 18.22 -2.33 -12.04
N THR A 329 18.92 -1.95 -10.97
CA THR A 329 18.37 -1.08 -9.93
C THR A 329 17.98 0.31 -10.46
N LEU A 330 18.80 0.91 -11.32
CA LEU A 330 18.49 2.21 -11.95
C LEU A 330 17.29 2.11 -12.89
N HIS A 331 17.23 1.05 -13.70
CA HIS A 331 16.07 0.79 -14.56
C HIS A 331 14.79 0.58 -13.75
N ARG A 332 14.83 -0.23 -12.69
CA ARG A 332 13.69 -0.44 -11.80
C ARG A 332 13.23 0.84 -11.11
N ALA A 333 14.16 1.69 -10.69
CA ALA A 333 13.83 2.99 -10.12
C ALA A 333 13.05 3.85 -11.12
N TRP A 334 13.46 3.88 -12.39
CA TRP A 334 12.73 4.56 -13.45
C TRP A 334 11.38 3.89 -13.75
N TRP A 335 11.35 2.57 -13.89
CA TRP A 335 10.17 1.78 -14.25
C TRP A 335 9.06 1.81 -13.21
N PHE A 336 9.42 1.98 -11.93
CA PHE A 336 8.44 2.20 -10.87
C PHE A 336 7.60 3.45 -11.12
N TRP A 337 8.14 4.46 -11.80
CA TRP A 337 7.47 5.74 -12.04
C TRP A 337 6.84 5.86 -13.43
N ASP A 338 7.45 5.31 -14.47
CA ASP A 338 6.95 5.48 -15.85
C ASP A 338 5.79 4.51 -16.22
N GLY A 339 5.64 3.41 -15.47
CA GLY A 339 4.61 2.41 -15.71
C GLY A 339 4.99 1.33 -16.71
N THR A 340 6.26 1.19 -17.08
CA THR A 340 6.81 0.09 -17.87
C THR A 340 6.35 -1.29 -17.41
N PRO A 341 6.22 -1.61 -16.10
CA PRO A 341 5.73 -2.91 -15.65
C PRO A 341 4.32 -3.27 -16.17
N LEU A 342 3.51 -2.27 -16.54
CA LEU A 342 2.19 -2.52 -17.16
C LEU A 342 2.29 -3.13 -18.55
N HIS A 343 3.37 -2.90 -19.32
CA HIS A 343 3.61 -3.58 -20.59
C HIS A 343 3.84 -5.09 -20.38
N TYR A 344 4.49 -5.45 -19.28
CA TYR A 344 4.77 -6.84 -18.92
C TYR A 344 3.56 -7.54 -18.27
N GLN A 345 2.67 -6.77 -17.64
CA GLN A 345 1.51 -7.27 -16.89
C GLN A 345 0.18 -7.14 -17.62
N GLY A 346 0.15 -6.60 -18.84
CA GLY A 346 -1.11 -6.29 -19.52
C GLY A 346 -1.06 -6.41 -21.04
N ARG A 347 -2.04 -7.13 -21.59
CA ARG A 347 -2.57 -6.97 -22.96
C ARG A 347 -3.90 -6.20 -22.96
N GLU A 348 -4.14 -5.33 -21.96
CA GLU A 348 -5.46 -4.83 -21.58
C GLU A 348 -5.72 -3.32 -21.87
N TRP A 349 -6.91 -2.83 -21.49
CA TRP A 349 -7.39 -1.44 -21.51
C TRP A 349 -6.62 -0.48 -20.58
N TRP A 350 -5.64 -1.00 -19.83
CA TRP A 350 -4.77 -0.21 -18.95
C TRP A 350 -3.38 -0.09 -19.53
N GLN A 351 -3.06 1.11 -20.00
CA GLN A 351 -1.87 1.37 -20.79
C GLN A 351 -0.88 2.23 -19.99
N PRO A 352 0.44 2.06 -20.18
CA PRO A 352 1.47 2.79 -19.45
C PRO A 352 1.37 4.32 -19.55
N TRP A 353 0.82 4.86 -20.65
CA TRP A 353 0.57 6.29 -20.79
C TRP A 353 -0.37 6.86 -19.72
N LYS A 354 -1.19 6.02 -19.08
CA LYS A 354 -2.04 6.42 -17.96
C LYS A 354 -1.23 6.58 -16.68
N PHE A 355 -0.08 5.92 -16.54
CA PHE A 355 0.63 5.76 -15.29
C PHE A 355 1.65 6.88 -15.00
N TRP A 356 2.41 7.32 -16.01
CA TRP A 356 3.46 8.34 -15.85
C TRP A 356 2.96 9.77 -15.59
N PRO A 357 1.77 10.23 -16.07
CA PRO A 357 1.32 11.60 -15.78
C PRO A 357 1.10 11.84 -14.29
N LEU A 358 0.63 10.82 -13.55
CA LEU A 358 0.50 10.88 -12.10
C LEU A 358 1.86 10.97 -11.40
N SER A 359 2.89 10.30 -11.93
CA SER A 359 4.25 10.40 -11.42
C SER A 359 4.82 11.79 -11.63
N VAL A 360 4.70 12.33 -12.85
CA VAL A 360 5.20 13.68 -13.17
C VAL A 360 4.47 14.73 -12.34
N GLY A 361 3.14 14.69 -12.29
CA GLY A 361 2.35 15.59 -11.44
C GLY A 361 2.73 15.47 -9.95
N GLY A 362 2.91 14.25 -9.45
CA GLY A 362 3.30 13.99 -8.07
C GLY A 362 4.67 14.55 -7.73
N TRP A 363 5.68 14.34 -8.59
CA TRP A 363 7.03 14.88 -8.40
C TRP A 363 7.10 16.39 -8.56
N LEU A 364 6.39 17.00 -9.51
CA LEU A 364 6.30 18.45 -9.63
C LEU A 364 5.59 19.07 -8.41
N GLY A 365 4.53 18.43 -7.91
CA GLY A 365 3.88 18.82 -6.66
C GLY A 365 4.79 18.69 -5.46
N PHE A 366 5.64 17.65 -5.44
CA PHE A 366 6.65 17.45 -4.41
C PHE A 366 7.69 18.58 -4.38
N LEU A 367 8.09 19.15 -5.52
CA LEU A 367 8.99 20.32 -5.55
C LEU A 367 8.39 21.53 -4.81
N PHE A 368 7.10 21.79 -5.00
CA PHE A 368 6.39 22.82 -4.25
C PHE A 368 6.17 22.44 -2.78
N LEU A 369 5.99 21.16 -2.49
CA LEU A 369 5.87 20.66 -1.14
C LEU A 369 7.14 20.92 -0.32
N VAL A 370 8.33 20.64 -0.86
CA VAL A 370 9.59 20.81 -0.12
C VAL A 370 10.00 22.28 0.04
N THR A 371 9.56 23.15 -0.86
CA THR A 371 9.82 24.59 -0.79
C THR A 371 8.84 25.30 0.15
N ARG A 372 7.54 25.01 0.05
CA ARG A 372 6.49 25.65 0.87
C ARG A 372 6.27 24.98 2.23
N ARG A 373 6.72 23.73 2.39
CA ARG A 373 6.66 22.93 3.63
C ARG A 373 5.31 23.02 4.36
N PRO A 374 4.18 22.75 3.67
CA PRO A 374 2.88 22.77 4.32
C PRO A 374 2.84 21.75 5.47
N ARG A 375 1.84 21.90 6.36
CA ARG A 375 1.65 20.99 7.50
C ARG A 375 1.66 19.53 7.02
N GLY A 376 2.40 18.65 7.70
CA GLY A 376 2.51 17.24 7.33
C GLY A 376 3.40 16.91 6.12
N TRP A 377 4.16 17.86 5.56
CA TRP A 377 4.99 17.63 4.37
C TRP A 377 5.94 16.43 4.46
N ILE A 378 6.49 16.13 5.66
CA ILE A 378 7.38 14.97 5.88
C ILE A 378 6.68 13.65 5.56
N LEU A 379 5.36 13.56 5.77
CA LEU A 379 4.59 12.33 5.52
C LEU A 379 4.52 12.05 4.01
N PHE A 380 4.18 13.08 3.22
CA PHE A 380 4.21 13.00 1.75
C PHE A 380 5.63 12.74 1.23
N ALA A 381 6.65 13.37 1.82
CA ALA A 381 8.04 13.12 1.45
C ALA A 381 8.45 11.66 1.69
N ALA A 382 8.08 11.08 2.82
CA ALA A 382 8.34 9.67 3.11
C ALA A 382 7.63 8.73 2.13
N ALA A 383 6.38 9.04 1.76
CA ALA A 383 5.63 8.27 0.77
C ALA A 383 6.30 8.26 -0.61
N LEU A 384 6.91 9.37 -1.05
CA LEU A 384 7.55 9.45 -2.37
C LEU A 384 9.01 8.98 -2.35
N LEU A 385 9.76 9.31 -1.31
CA LEU A 385 11.21 9.07 -1.28
C LEU A 385 11.58 7.72 -0.67
N VAL A 386 10.79 7.20 0.28
CA VAL A 386 11.18 6.05 1.09
C VAL A 386 10.41 4.79 0.72
N TYR A 387 9.08 4.89 0.60
CA TYR A 387 8.25 3.73 0.29
C TYR A 387 8.63 3.01 -1.01
N PRO A 388 9.05 3.68 -2.10
CA PRO A 388 9.45 3.00 -3.32
C PRO A 388 10.77 2.22 -3.23
N ILE A 389 11.65 2.54 -2.28
CA ILE A 389 13.02 2.03 -2.21
C ILE A 389 13.10 0.49 -2.26
N PRO A 390 12.31 -0.28 -1.48
CA PRO A 390 12.35 -1.74 -1.58
C PRO A 390 12.12 -2.24 -3.00
N TYR A 391 11.21 -1.62 -3.75
CA TYR A 391 10.87 -2.02 -5.12
C TYR A 391 11.93 -1.66 -6.16
N TYR A 392 12.82 -0.71 -5.84
CA TYR A 392 14.01 -0.44 -6.66
C TYR A 392 15.02 -1.59 -6.57
N PHE A 393 15.04 -2.29 -5.44
CA PHE A 393 15.93 -3.42 -5.18
C PHE A 393 15.36 -4.76 -5.61
N VAL A 394 14.06 -5.02 -5.41
CA VAL A 394 13.42 -6.26 -5.87
C VAL A 394 13.02 -6.16 -7.34
N TYR A 395 11.77 -5.80 -7.63
CA TYR A 395 11.27 -5.39 -8.94
C TYR A 395 9.97 -4.59 -8.78
N PRO A 396 9.70 -3.63 -9.67
CA PRO A 396 8.47 -2.87 -9.65
C PRO A 396 7.34 -3.64 -10.36
N VAL A 397 6.19 -3.70 -9.70
CA VAL A 397 4.91 -4.14 -10.29
C VAL A 397 3.96 -2.97 -10.12
N ALA A 398 3.12 -2.69 -11.11
CA ALA A 398 2.28 -1.48 -11.10
C ALA A 398 1.36 -1.41 -9.85
N LYS A 399 0.96 -2.57 -9.31
CA LYS A 399 0.15 -2.68 -8.08
C LYS A 399 0.88 -2.18 -6.83
N TYR A 400 2.21 -2.25 -6.79
CA TYR A 400 3.01 -1.82 -5.63
C TYR A 400 2.97 -0.30 -5.42
N ARG A 401 2.76 0.50 -6.48
CA ARG A 401 2.62 1.96 -6.35
C ARG A 401 1.27 2.37 -5.77
N HIS A 402 0.23 1.54 -5.92
CA HIS A 402 -1.16 1.92 -5.58
C HIS A 402 -1.32 2.40 -4.13
N ALA A 403 -0.54 1.86 -3.19
CA ALA A 403 -0.61 2.27 -1.79
C ALA A 403 -0.29 3.75 -1.55
N ILE A 404 0.49 4.39 -2.44
CA ILE A 404 0.84 5.82 -2.36
C ILE A 404 0.15 6.68 -3.44
N GLU A 405 -0.73 6.10 -4.26
CA GLU A 405 -1.43 6.85 -5.30
C GLU A 405 -2.38 7.94 -4.77
N PRO A 406 -3.05 7.78 -3.61
CA PRO A 406 -3.78 8.89 -2.98
C PRO A 406 -2.91 10.12 -2.72
N GLU A 407 -1.70 9.92 -2.21
CA GLU A 407 -0.72 10.98 -1.92
C GLU A 407 -0.16 11.61 -3.20
N LEU A 408 0.17 10.79 -4.21
CA LEU A 408 0.60 11.27 -5.52
C LEU A 408 -0.47 12.12 -6.21
N LEU A 409 -1.74 11.71 -6.09
CA LEU A 409 -2.86 12.45 -6.65
C LEU A 409 -3.03 13.80 -5.94
N LEU A 410 -2.93 13.83 -4.62
CA LEU A 410 -2.94 15.07 -3.84
C LEU A 410 -1.84 16.03 -4.27
N LEU A 411 -0.61 15.53 -4.41
CA LEU A 411 0.52 16.34 -4.88
C LEU A 411 0.33 16.83 -6.32
N SER A 412 -0.23 16.00 -7.20
CA SER A 412 -0.54 16.38 -8.59
C SER A 412 -1.56 17.50 -8.67
N VAL A 413 -2.64 17.43 -7.88
CA VAL A 413 -3.63 18.53 -7.84
C VAL A 413 -3.02 19.76 -7.17
N TYR A 414 -2.22 19.59 -6.12
CA TYR A 414 -1.50 20.69 -5.48
C TYR A 414 -0.60 21.44 -6.44
N PHE A 415 0.15 20.73 -7.29
CA PHE A 415 0.96 21.31 -8.35
C PHE A 415 0.14 22.22 -9.26
N VAL A 416 -0.99 21.73 -9.78
CA VAL A 416 -1.86 22.49 -10.68
C VAL A 416 -2.39 23.75 -10.01
N PHE A 417 -2.80 23.67 -8.74
CA PHE A 417 -3.30 24.81 -7.98
C PHE A 417 -2.22 25.85 -7.71
N VAL A 418 -1.02 25.43 -7.34
CA VAL A 418 0.11 26.33 -7.12
C VAL A 418 0.49 27.03 -8.42
N LEU A 419 0.67 26.26 -9.51
CA LEU A 419 1.01 26.81 -10.82
C LEU A 419 -0.02 27.83 -11.31
N TRP A 420 -1.31 27.51 -11.17
CA TRP A 420 -2.40 28.41 -11.53
C TRP A 420 -2.38 29.71 -10.72
N GLY A 421 -2.07 29.62 -9.42
CA GLY A 421 -1.90 30.79 -8.55
C GLY A 421 -0.78 31.70 -9.02
N GLU A 422 0.39 31.13 -9.33
CA GLU A 422 1.55 31.89 -9.82
C GLU A 422 1.25 32.58 -11.17
N ILE A 423 0.64 31.86 -12.12
CA ILE A 423 0.27 32.42 -13.44
C ILE A 423 -0.68 33.61 -13.27
N ARG A 424 -1.66 33.51 -12.36
CA ARG A 424 -2.58 34.62 -12.09
C ARG A 424 -1.88 35.83 -11.49
N SER A 425 -0.93 35.64 -10.59
CA SER A 425 -0.17 36.76 -10.00
C SER A 425 0.75 37.47 -10.99
N PHE A 426 1.18 36.80 -12.07
CA PHE A 426 1.93 37.46 -13.15
C PHE A 426 1.02 38.19 -14.15
N ALA A 427 -0.25 37.82 -14.23
CA ALA A 427 -1.22 38.43 -15.14
C ALA A 427 -1.97 39.63 -14.54
N SER A 428 -1.89 39.81 -13.22
CA SER A 428 -2.37 40.99 -12.47
C SER A 428 -1.23 41.96 -12.21
#